data_AF-A0A7W8LDG1-F1
#
_entry.id   AF-A0A7W8LDG1-F1
#
_cell.length_a   1.000
_cell.length_b   1.000
_cell.length_c   1.000
_cell.angle_alpha   90.00
_cell.angle_beta   90.00
_cell.angle_gamma   90.00
#
_symmetry.space_group_name_H-M   'P 1'
#
loop_
_entity.id
_entity.type
_entity.pdbx_description
1 polymer ?
#
loop_
_entity_poly.entity_id
_entity_poly.type
_entity_poly.pdbx_seq_one_letter_code
_entity_poly.pdbx_strand_id
1 'polypeptide(L)'
;MTVEFNQFGQKLLFLDRIWIICSTWDLFADGQSVDNCPTLELFDIERRVVLRILKSTAGYRLSFEDSRTDLDGMVSEVTILAPLDHDEFAVFAREFADFDRWW
;
A
#
# COMPACT_ATOMS: atom_id res chain seq x y z
N MET A 1 1.25 -1.20 -8.77
CA MET A 1 2.37 -0.24 -8.71
C MET A 1 2.87 0.03 -10.11
N THR A 2 3.26 1.27 -10.42
CA THR A 2 3.80 1.66 -11.73
C THR A 2 5.30 1.86 -11.61
N VAL A 3 6.09 1.10 -12.37
CA VAL A 3 7.54 1.34 -12.52
C VAL A 3 7.76 1.93 -13.90
N GLU A 4 8.33 3.14 -13.98
CA GLU A 4 8.63 3.83 -15.23
C GLU A 4 10.14 3.73 -15.55
N PHE A 5 10.49 3.11 -16.68
CA PHE A 5 11.85 3.15 -17.23
C PHE A 5 11.84 3.67 -18.66
N ASN A 6 12.71 4.63 -18.95
CA ASN A 6 12.93 5.17 -20.29
C ASN A 6 14.08 4.41 -20.96
N GLN A 7 13.76 3.50 -21.88
CA GLN A 7 14.74 2.96 -22.83
C GLN A 7 14.20 3.08 -24.26
N PHE A 8 15.05 3.57 -25.17
CA PHE A 8 14.76 3.68 -26.60
C PHE A 8 13.52 4.51 -26.99
N GLY A 9 13.05 5.42 -26.11
CA GLY A 9 11.84 6.22 -26.35
C GLY A 9 10.53 5.44 -26.13
N GLN A 10 10.59 4.26 -25.53
CA GLN A 10 9.42 3.44 -25.20
C GLN A 10 9.13 3.53 -23.70
N LYS A 11 7.85 3.77 -23.35
CA LYS A 11 7.34 3.72 -21.98
C LYS A 11 6.88 2.30 -21.68
N LEU A 12 7.66 1.55 -20.91
CA LEU A 12 7.23 0.25 -20.41
C LEU A 12 6.39 0.47 -19.14
N LEU A 13 5.12 0.06 -19.19
CA LEU A 13 4.20 0.08 -18.06
C LEU A 13 4.06 -1.34 -17.53
N PHE A 14 4.55 -1.58 -16.32
CA PHE A 14 4.31 -2.84 -15.62
C PHE A 14 3.08 -2.69 -14.72
N LEU A 15 2.06 -3.52 -14.94
CA LEU A 15 0.86 -3.61 -14.10
C LEU A 15 0.89 -4.95 -13.37
N ASP A 16 1.04 -4.88 -12.05
CA ASP A 16 0.98 -6.07 -11.20
C ASP A 16 -0.39 -6.21 -10.54
N ARG A 17 -0.79 -7.46 -10.28
CA ARG A 17 -1.99 -7.79 -9.53
C ARG A 17 -1.58 -8.29 -8.15
N ILE A 18 -2.08 -7.62 -7.11
CA ILE A 18 -1.97 -8.07 -5.74
C ILE A 18 -3.25 -8.81 -5.33
N TRP A 19 -3.07 -9.87 -4.55
CA TRP A 19 -4.19 -10.61 -3.98
C TRP A 19 -4.21 -10.36 -2.49
N ILE A 20 -5.28 -9.74 -2.00
CA ILE A 20 -5.42 -9.39 -0.59
C ILE A 20 -6.48 -10.32 0.02
N ILE A 21 -6.21 -10.82 1.23
CA ILE A 21 -7.21 -11.59 1.98
C ILE A 21 -8.33 -10.64 2.41
N CYS A 22 -9.60 -11.01 2.17
CA CYS A 22 -10.76 -10.17 2.48
C CYS A 22 -10.76 -9.66 3.93
N SER A 23 -10.44 -10.53 4.90
CA SER A 23 -10.37 -10.13 6.31
C SER A 23 -9.25 -9.12 6.59
N THR A 24 -8.12 -9.21 5.90
CA THR A 24 -7.04 -8.22 6.02
C THR A 24 -7.48 -6.88 5.43
N TRP A 25 -8.22 -6.90 4.30
CA TRP A 25 -8.80 -5.70 3.72
C TRP A 25 -9.80 -5.03 4.69
N ASP A 26 -10.76 -5.80 5.20
CA ASP A 26 -11.81 -5.27 6.08
C ASP A 26 -11.22 -4.71 7.37
N LEU A 27 -10.28 -5.43 8.01
CA LEU A 27 -9.56 -4.92 9.18
C LEU A 27 -8.80 -3.63 8.91
N PHE A 28 -8.18 -3.51 7.75
CA PHE A 28 -7.46 -2.31 7.37
C PHE A 28 -8.40 -1.13 7.12
N ALA A 29 -9.48 -1.35 6.34
CA ALA A 29 -10.48 -0.33 6.02
C ALA A 29 -11.19 0.18 7.27
N ASP A 30 -11.67 -0.73 8.14
CA ASP A 30 -12.37 -0.36 9.38
C ASP A 30 -11.42 0.31 10.37
N GLY A 31 -10.18 -0.19 10.46
CA GLY A 31 -9.17 0.31 11.39
C GLY A 31 -8.76 1.76 11.14
N GLN A 32 -8.96 2.29 9.93
CA GLN A 32 -8.64 3.69 9.61
C GLN A 32 -9.48 4.67 10.43
N SER A 33 -10.71 4.31 10.80
CA SER A 33 -11.60 5.12 11.64
C SER A 33 -11.27 5.07 13.14
N VAL A 34 -10.39 4.16 13.56
CA VAL A 34 -10.06 3.93 14.98
C VAL A 34 -8.78 4.69 15.35
N ASP A 35 -8.91 5.73 16.17
CA ASP A 35 -7.78 6.54 16.64
C ASP A 35 -6.80 5.77 17.53
N ASN A 36 -7.25 4.69 18.17
CA ASN A 36 -6.45 3.88 19.09
C ASN A 36 -5.57 2.82 18.40
N CYS A 37 -5.56 2.74 17.06
CA CYS A 37 -4.68 1.83 16.34
C CYS A 37 -3.44 2.58 15.83
N PRO A 38 -2.28 2.47 16.51
CA PRO A 38 -1.09 3.25 16.15
C PRO A 38 -0.48 2.83 14.82
N THR A 39 -0.73 1.58 14.38
CA THR A 39 -0.25 1.06 13.10
C THR A 39 -1.30 0.17 12.47
N LEU A 40 -1.67 0.48 11.23
CA LEU A 40 -2.51 -0.36 10.37
C LEU A 40 -1.66 -0.93 9.25
N GLU A 41 -1.84 -2.21 8.92
CA GLU A 41 -1.08 -2.90 7.87
C GLU A 41 -2.04 -3.59 6.91
N LEU A 42 -1.83 -3.38 5.61
CA LEU A 42 -2.46 -4.10 4.52
C LEU A 42 -1.35 -4.80 3.73
N PHE A 43 -1.52 -6.09 3.46
CA PHE A 43 -0.54 -6.87 2.74
C PHE A 43 -1.20 -7.85 1.79
N ASP A 44 -0.53 -8.16 0.68
CA ASP A 44 -0.95 -9.24 -0.20
C ASP A 44 -0.66 -10.61 0.43
N ILE A 45 -1.28 -11.67 -0.09
CA ILE A 45 -1.17 -13.04 0.44
C ILE A 45 0.29 -13.48 0.58
N GLU A 46 1.15 -13.04 -0.34
CA GLU A 46 2.58 -13.40 -0.36
C GLU A 46 3.45 -12.42 0.43
N ARG A 47 2.87 -11.36 1.02
CA ARG A 47 3.57 -10.25 1.70
C ARG A 47 4.66 -9.59 0.84
N ARG A 48 4.54 -9.69 -0.48
CA ARG A 48 5.39 -8.98 -1.43
C ARG A 48 5.12 -7.50 -1.38
N VAL A 49 3.85 -7.13 -1.20
CA VAL A 49 3.41 -5.75 -1.06
C VAL A 49 2.88 -5.53 0.36
N VAL A 50 3.40 -4.52 1.03
CA VAL A 50 2.94 -4.11 2.35
C VAL A 50 2.72 -2.61 2.40
N LEU A 51 1.53 -2.20 2.81
CA LEU A 51 1.13 -0.83 3.04
C LEU A 51 0.86 -0.63 4.52
N ARG A 52 1.51 0.36 5.13
CA ARG A 52 1.33 0.70 6.55
C ARG A 52 0.94 2.14 6.72
N ILE A 53 0.06 2.38 7.68
CA ILE A 53 -0.25 3.71 8.18
C ILE A 53 0.21 3.76 9.63
N LEU A 54 1.15 4.64 9.93
CA LEU A 54 1.53 4.96 11.29
C LEU A 54 0.79 6.22 11.73
N LYS A 55 0.00 6.11 12.79
CA LYS A 55 -0.70 7.22 13.44
C LYS A 55 0.13 7.68 14.64
N SER A 56 0.41 8.97 14.71
CA SER A 56 1.14 9.58 15.84
C SER A 56 0.55 10.93 16.19
N THR A 57 0.92 11.48 17.35
CA THR A 57 0.57 12.85 17.71
C THR A 57 1.13 13.90 16.75
N ALA A 58 2.16 13.54 15.98
CA ALA A 58 2.76 14.40 14.96
C ALA A 58 2.06 14.30 13.59
N GLY A 59 1.01 13.48 13.47
CA GLY A 59 0.30 13.24 12.22
C GLY A 59 0.44 11.81 11.72
N TYR A 60 0.16 11.61 10.43
CA TYR A 60 0.10 10.32 9.78
C TYR A 60 1.34 10.09 8.91
N ARG A 61 1.76 8.84 8.78
CA ARG A 61 2.82 8.44 7.86
C ARG A 61 2.41 7.18 7.12
N LEU A 62 2.47 7.26 5.79
CA LEU A 62 2.36 6.12 4.91
C LEU A 62 3.74 5.47 4.74
N SER A 63 3.80 4.15 4.88
CA SER A 63 4.92 3.34 4.41
C SER A 63 4.40 2.35 3.39
N PHE A 64 5.04 2.28 2.24
CA PHE A 64 4.76 1.29 1.23
C PHE A 64 6.05 0.51 0.94
N GLU A 65 5.96 -0.80 0.97
CA GLU A 65 7.04 -1.72 0.67
C GLU A 65 6.59 -2.65 -0.46
N ASP A 66 7.43 -2.81 -1.48
CA ASP A 66 7.26 -3.85 -2.52
C ASP A 66 8.57 -4.63 -2.65
N SER A 67 8.45 -5.95 -2.72
CA SER A 67 9.57 -6.88 -2.91
C SER A 67 9.28 -7.81 -4.07
N ARG A 68 10.26 -7.97 -4.95
CA ARG A 68 10.15 -8.80 -6.15
C ARG A 68 11.38 -9.65 -6.31
N THR A 69 11.15 -10.93 -6.52
CA THR A 69 12.21 -11.87 -6.88
C THR A 69 12.24 -12.03 -8.39
N ASP A 70 13.41 -11.81 -9.00
CA ASP A 70 13.60 -12.09 -10.43
C ASP A 70 13.76 -13.59 -10.72
N LEU A 71 13.95 -13.93 -12.00
CA LEU A 71 14.09 -15.31 -12.45
C LEU A 71 15.37 -15.99 -11.94
N ASP A 72 16.37 -15.21 -11.53
CA ASP A 72 17.64 -15.70 -10.99
C ASP A 72 17.60 -15.82 -9.46
N GLY A 73 16.46 -15.49 -8.83
CA GLY A 73 16.27 -15.53 -7.39
C GLY A 73 16.76 -14.27 -6.67
N MET A 74 17.14 -13.22 -7.40
CA MET A 74 17.56 -11.95 -6.84
C MET A 74 16.34 -11.15 -6.37
N VAL A 75 16.36 -10.69 -5.12
CA VAL A 75 15.27 -9.91 -4.52
C VAL A 75 15.57 -8.43 -4.67
N SER A 76 14.67 -7.71 -5.33
CA SER A 76 14.63 -6.25 -5.41
C SER A 76 13.55 -5.72 -4.47
N GLU A 77 13.91 -4.77 -3.63
CA GLU A 77 13.01 -4.14 -2.67
C GLU A 77 12.90 -2.64 -2.95
N VAL A 78 11.70 -2.09 -2.79
CA VAL A 78 11.45 -0.65 -2.79
C VAL A 78 10.65 -0.28 -1.55
N THR A 79 11.07 0.80 -0.91
CA THR A 79 10.35 1.39 0.23
C THR A 79 10.07 2.85 -0.06
N ILE A 80 8.81 3.24 0.07
CA ILE A 80 8.33 4.61 -0.07
C ILE A 80 7.77 5.05 1.27
N LEU A 81 8.25 6.18 1.77
CA LEU A 81 7.75 6.82 2.98
C LEU A 81 7.18 8.17 2.61
N ALA A 82 5.92 8.42 2.98
CA ALA A 82 5.26 9.69 2.75
C ALA A 82 4.59 10.17 4.04
N PRO A 83 4.88 11.39 4.51
CA PRO A 83 4.02 12.02 5.50
C PRO A 83 2.63 12.24 4.88
N LEU A 84 1.59 12.13 5.70
CA LEU A 84 0.23 12.50 5.33
C LEU A 84 -0.29 13.49 6.37
N ASP A 85 -0.84 14.60 5.91
CA ASP A 85 -1.64 15.46 6.77
C ASP A 85 -3.03 14.84 7.04
N HIS A 86 -3.84 15.53 7.84
CA HIS A 86 -5.15 15.03 8.24
C HIS A 86 -6.14 14.94 7.07
N ASP A 87 -6.10 15.88 6.14
CA ASP A 87 -7.02 15.91 5.00
C ASP A 87 -6.62 14.87 3.97
N GLU A 88 -5.32 14.72 3.69
CA GLU A 88 -4.77 13.66 2.85
C GLU A 88 -5.10 12.27 3.41
N PHE A 89 -4.97 12.08 4.73
CA PHE A 89 -5.35 10.84 5.38
C PHE A 89 -6.86 10.57 5.30
N ALA A 90 -7.71 11.60 5.46
CA ALA A 90 -9.16 11.45 5.36
C ALA A 90 -9.60 11.04 3.95
N VAL A 91 -8.97 11.62 2.91
CA VAL A 91 -9.19 11.21 1.52
C VAL A 91 -8.73 9.77 1.32
N PHE A 92 -7.51 9.43 1.73
CA PHE A 92 -6.98 8.08 1.65
C PHE A 92 -7.91 7.06 2.31
N ALA A 93 -8.37 7.32 3.55
CA ALA A 93 -9.26 6.42 4.27
C ALA A 93 -10.59 6.20 3.55
N ARG A 94 -11.13 7.26 2.94
CA ARG A 94 -12.36 7.18 2.16
C ARG A 94 -12.20 6.31 0.92
N GLU A 95 -11.10 6.44 0.17
CA GLU A 95 -10.85 5.61 -1.02
C GLU A 95 -10.84 4.11 -0.71
N PHE A 96 -10.34 3.71 0.46
CA PHE A 96 -10.39 2.30 0.89
C PHE A 96 -11.79 1.87 1.36
N ALA A 97 -12.53 2.76 2.02
CA ALA A 97 -13.89 2.48 2.48
C ALA A 97 -14.89 2.36 1.33
N ASP A 98 -14.73 3.21 0.31
CA ASP A 98 -15.60 3.31 -0.87
C ASP A 98 -15.20 2.34 -1.99
N PHE A 99 -14.11 1.58 -1.81
CA PHE A 99 -13.66 0.60 -2.80
C PHE A 99 -14.74 -0.46 -3.02
N ASP A 100 -15.15 -0.64 -4.28
CA ASP A 100 -16.17 -1.64 -4.65
C ASP A 100 -15.64 -3.06 -4.38
N ARG A 101 -16.26 -3.72 -3.40
CA ARG A 101 -15.98 -5.10 -3.02
C ARG A 101 -16.97 -6.02 -3.70
N TRP A 102 -16.47 -7.12 -4.24
CA TRP A 102 -17.23 -8.07 -5.08
C TRP A 102 -17.16 -9.50 -4.55
N TRP A 103 -16.64 -9.66 -3.32
CA TRP A 103 -16.63 -10.90 -2.54
C TRP A 103 -17.73 -10.89 -1.48
#